data_AF-A0A192CNS4-F1
#
_entry.id   AF-A0A192CNS4-F1
#
_cell.length_a   1.000
_cell.length_b   1.000
_cell.length_c   1.000
_cell.angle_alpha   90.00
_cell.angle_beta   90.00
_cell.angle_gamma   90.00
#
_symmetry.space_group_name_H-M   'P 1'
#
loop_
_entity.id
_entity.type
_entity.pdbx_description
1 polymer ?
#
loop_
_entity_poly.entity_id
_entity_poly.type
_entity_poly.pdbx_seq_one_letter_code
_entity_poly.pdbx_strand_id
1 'polypeptide(L)'
;MLAENHTHSVPRADDDWRSFLIGNARSFRQALLAYRDGARIHAGTRPGAPQMETADAQLRFLCEAGFSAGDAVNALMTISYFTVGAVLEEQAGGTVEQAPLSPLLRAAIDAFDEAGPDAAFEQGLAVIVDGLAKRRLVVRNVEGPRKGDD
;
A
#
# COMPACT_ATOMS: atom_id res chain seq x y z
N MET A 1 20.07 1.50 5.19
CA MET A 1 18.95 1.23 6.13
C MET A 1 17.60 1.54 5.46
N LEU A 2 16.48 0.98 5.93
CA LEU A 2 15.16 1.20 5.32
C LEU A 2 14.82 2.68 5.09
N ALA A 3 15.16 3.54 6.05
CA ALA A 3 14.97 4.99 5.94
C ALA A 3 15.77 5.66 4.82
N GLU A 4 16.93 5.10 4.43
CA GLU A 4 17.78 5.62 3.36
C GLU A 4 17.21 5.27 1.97
N ASN A 5 16.56 4.11 1.85
CA ASN A 5 16.05 3.61 0.57
C ASN A 5 14.57 3.95 0.33
N HIS A 6 13.82 4.34 1.38
CA HIS A 6 12.44 4.79 1.27
C HIS A 6 12.37 6.29 0.92
N THR A 7 12.75 6.60 -0.32
CA THR A 7 12.90 7.95 -0.90
C THR A 7 11.59 8.70 -1.22
N HIS A 8 10.42 8.06 -1.10
CA HIS A 8 9.10 8.70 -1.24
C HIS A 8 8.26 8.52 0.03
N SER A 9 8.91 8.64 1.19
CA SER A 9 8.28 8.51 2.50
C SER A 9 7.40 9.71 2.88
N VAL A 10 7.60 10.87 2.27
CA VAL A 10 6.76 12.07 2.43
C VAL A 10 6.21 12.54 1.08
N PRO A 11 5.04 13.20 1.05
CA PRO A 11 4.48 13.77 -0.18
C PRO A 11 5.41 14.79 -0.83
N ARG A 12 5.41 14.80 -2.17
CA ARG A 12 6.14 15.77 -2.99
C ARG A 12 5.20 16.87 -3.49
N ALA A 13 5.76 17.98 -3.97
CA ALA A 13 4.97 19.15 -4.37
C ALA A 13 4.03 18.89 -5.57
N ASP A 14 4.38 17.93 -6.43
CA ASP A 14 3.63 17.53 -7.61
C ASP A 14 2.69 16.34 -7.37
N ASP A 15 2.64 15.81 -6.14
CA ASP A 15 1.78 14.69 -5.82
C ASP A 15 0.30 15.08 -5.74
N ASP A 16 -0.56 14.20 -6.23
CA ASP A 16 -1.90 14.04 -5.68
C ASP A 16 -1.92 12.87 -4.68
N TRP A 17 -3.05 12.67 -4.00
CA TRP A 17 -3.15 11.59 -3.02
C TRP A 17 -2.91 10.19 -3.61
N ARG A 18 -3.24 9.96 -4.89
CA ARG A 18 -3.00 8.66 -5.55
C ARG A 18 -1.53 8.50 -5.88
N SER A 19 -0.93 9.48 -6.54
CA SER A 19 0.48 9.42 -6.93
C SER A 19 1.37 9.30 -5.70
N PHE A 20 1.03 10.00 -4.61
CA PHE A 20 1.72 9.87 -3.34
C PHE A 20 1.63 8.44 -2.79
N LEU A 21 0.42 7.89 -2.64
CA LEU A 21 0.25 6.54 -2.08
C LEU A 21 0.94 5.46 -2.93
N ILE A 22 0.90 5.61 -4.27
CA ILE A 22 1.59 4.70 -5.19
C ILE A 22 3.10 4.84 -5.09
N GLY A 23 3.62 6.07 -5.13
CA GLY A 23 5.04 6.37 -5.02
C GLY A 23 5.64 5.92 -3.68
N ASN A 24 4.90 6.16 -2.60
CA ASN A 24 5.22 5.70 -1.26
C ASN A 24 5.34 4.17 -1.21
N ALA A 25 4.32 3.44 -1.67
CA ALA A 25 4.31 1.98 -1.67
C ALA A 25 5.48 1.39 -2.48
N ARG A 26 5.73 1.92 -3.69
CA ARG A 26 6.84 1.50 -4.55
C ARG A 26 8.19 1.73 -3.89
N SER A 27 8.40 2.92 -3.35
CA SER A 27 9.63 3.28 -2.67
C SER A 27 9.85 2.42 -1.42
N PHE A 28 8.79 2.14 -0.67
CA PHE A 28 8.83 1.27 0.49
C PHE A 28 9.16 -0.18 0.12
N ARG A 29 8.52 -0.73 -0.93
CA ARG A 29 8.84 -2.07 -1.47
C ARG A 29 10.31 -2.18 -1.85
N GLN A 30 10.83 -1.21 -2.61
CA GLN A 30 12.23 -1.16 -3.01
C GLN A 30 13.17 -1.12 -1.81
N ALA A 31 12.83 -0.33 -0.78
CA ALA A 31 13.61 -0.27 0.45
C ALA A 31 13.67 -1.59 1.22
N LEU A 32 12.56 -2.36 1.24
CA LEU A 32 12.49 -3.68 1.86
C LEU A 32 13.26 -4.73 1.05
N LEU A 33 13.16 -4.71 -0.29
CA LEU A 33 13.85 -5.66 -1.18
C LEU A 33 15.36 -5.42 -1.27
N ALA A 34 15.85 -4.24 -0.89
CA ALA A 34 17.28 -3.93 -0.85
C ALA A 34 18.10 -4.84 0.11
N TYR A 35 17.43 -5.59 0.98
CA TYR A 35 18.05 -6.52 1.92
C TYR A 35 17.34 -7.87 1.88
N ARG A 36 18.11 -8.97 1.95
CA ARG A 36 17.61 -10.36 1.82
C ARG A 36 16.37 -10.68 2.67
N ASP A 37 16.34 -10.21 3.92
CA ASP A 37 15.24 -10.43 4.86
C ASP A 37 14.57 -9.10 5.28
N GLY A 38 14.62 -8.08 4.41
CA GLY A 38 14.22 -6.72 4.76
C GLY A 38 12.78 -6.60 5.27
N ALA A 39 11.83 -7.37 4.72
CA ALA A 39 10.46 -7.38 5.23
C ALA A 39 10.33 -8.07 6.60
N ARG A 40 11.08 -9.14 6.85
CA ARG A 40 11.11 -9.81 8.16
C ARG A 40 11.74 -8.93 9.24
N ILE A 41 12.77 -8.17 8.88
CA ILE A 41 13.42 -7.22 9.79
C ILE A 41 12.50 -6.04 10.10
N HIS A 42 11.77 -5.56 9.09
CA HIS A 42 10.80 -4.48 9.27
C HIS A 42 9.61 -4.90 10.13
N ALA A 43 9.08 -6.11 9.92
CA ALA A 43 7.97 -6.66 10.67
C ALA A 43 8.31 -6.74 12.17
N GLY A 44 7.58 -6.00 13.00
CA GLY A 44 7.80 -5.94 14.45
C GLY A 44 8.61 -4.73 14.93
N THR A 45 9.09 -3.88 14.02
CA THR A 45 9.66 -2.58 14.41
C THR A 45 8.56 -1.63 14.88
N ARG A 46 8.88 -0.81 15.89
CA ARG A 46 8.03 0.33 16.28
C ARG A 46 8.63 1.60 15.70
N PRO A 47 7.81 2.50 15.15
CA PRO A 47 8.33 3.77 14.64
C PRO A 47 8.88 4.62 15.80
N GLY A 48 10.08 5.19 15.59
CA GLY A 48 10.69 6.17 16.47
C GLY A 48 10.28 7.61 16.12
N ALA A 49 10.86 8.60 16.82
CA ALA A 49 10.46 10.00 16.68
C ALA A 49 10.51 10.56 15.22
N PRO A 50 11.56 10.29 14.40
CA PRO A 50 11.57 10.76 13.00
C PRO A 50 10.45 10.14 12.14
N GLN A 51 10.03 8.92 12.45
CA GLN A 51 8.90 8.27 11.77
C GLN A 51 7.56 8.87 12.20
N MET A 52 7.46 9.45 13.39
CA MET A 52 6.25 10.18 13.83
C MET A 52 6.04 11.47 13.03
N GLU A 53 7.10 12.25 12.78
CA GLU A 53 7.01 13.45 11.93
C GLU A 53 6.61 13.09 10.49
N THR A 54 7.17 11.99 9.97
CA THR A 54 6.79 11.46 8.66
C THR A 54 5.31 11.07 8.64
N ALA A 55 4.84 10.30 9.63
CA ALA A 55 3.43 9.88 9.72
C ALA A 55 2.47 11.08 9.80
N ASP A 56 2.83 12.10 10.58
CA ASP A 56 2.05 13.34 10.70
C ASP A 56 1.97 14.10 9.37
N ALA A 57 3.08 14.19 8.62
CA ALA A 57 3.08 14.80 7.29
C ALA A 57 2.20 14.05 6.28
N GLN A 58 2.24 12.72 6.28
CA GLN A 58 1.39 11.88 5.43
C GLN A 58 -0.09 12.06 5.77
N LEU A 59 -0.44 12.06 7.07
CA LEU A 59 -1.81 12.23 7.52
C LEU A 59 -2.36 13.60 7.14
N ARG A 60 -1.59 14.66 7.36
CA ARG A 60 -1.99 16.03 6.98
C ARG A 60 -2.30 16.12 5.48
N PHE A 61 -1.41 15.60 4.64
CA PHE A 61 -1.57 15.64 3.19
C PHE A 61 -2.82 14.87 2.72
N LEU A 62 -3.07 13.68 3.26
CA LEU A 62 -4.28 12.93 2.92
C LEU A 62 -5.56 13.62 3.43
N CYS A 63 -5.51 14.24 4.61
CA CYS A 63 -6.62 15.04 5.13
C CYS A 63 -6.90 16.28 4.25
N GLU A 64 -5.88 16.98 3.77
CA GLU A 64 -6.01 18.09 2.81
C GLU A 64 -6.58 17.61 1.47
N ALA A 65 -6.26 16.38 1.06
CA ALA A 65 -6.90 15.71 -0.07
C ALA A 65 -8.35 15.25 0.25
N GLY A 66 -8.88 15.51 1.45
CA GLY A 66 -10.27 15.28 1.83
C GLY A 66 -10.57 13.87 2.34
N PHE A 67 -9.56 13.16 2.84
CA PHE A 67 -9.78 11.98 3.68
C PHE A 67 -10.11 12.41 5.12
N SER A 68 -10.89 11.61 5.84
CA SER A 68 -10.92 11.73 7.31
C SER A 68 -9.59 11.22 7.88
N ALA A 69 -9.21 11.65 9.08
CA ALA A 69 -7.99 11.14 9.72
C ALA A 69 -8.01 9.61 9.89
N GLY A 70 -9.18 9.04 10.21
CA GLY A 70 -9.36 7.59 10.31
C GLY A 70 -9.17 6.88 8.97
N ASP A 71 -9.74 7.41 7.89
CA ASP A 71 -9.57 6.84 6.55
C ASP A 71 -8.14 6.97 6.05
N ALA A 72 -7.46 8.08 6.36
CA ALA A 72 -6.07 8.31 6.00
C ALA A 72 -5.14 7.28 6.70
N VAL A 73 -5.30 7.07 8.01
CA VAL A 73 -4.58 6.02 8.74
C VAL A 73 -4.87 4.64 8.14
N ASN A 74 -6.15 4.33 7.88
CA ASN A 74 -6.52 3.03 7.30
C ASN A 74 -5.90 2.82 5.91
N ALA A 75 -5.83 3.85 5.07
CA ALA A 75 -5.19 3.79 3.76
C ALA A 75 -3.69 3.48 3.87
N LEU A 76 -2.98 4.25 4.71
CA LEU A 76 -1.55 4.08 4.95
C LEU A 76 -1.22 2.69 5.50
N MET A 77 -1.98 2.23 6.51
CA MET A 77 -1.77 0.90 7.10
C MET A 77 -2.10 -0.22 6.13
N THR A 78 -3.18 -0.10 5.35
CA THR A 78 -3.55 -1.10 4.33
C THR A 78 -2.44 -1.28 3.30
N ILE A 79 -1.91 -0.18 2.77
CA ILE A 79 -0.83 -0.20 1.78
C ILE A 79 0.46 -0.74 2.41
N SER A 80 0.77 -0.37 3.65
CA SER A 80 1.92 -0.89 4.39
C SER A 80 1.85 -2.41 4.58
N TYR A 81 0.71 -2.93 5.07
CA TYR A 81 0.50 -4.36 5.25
C TYR A 81 0.57 -5.14 3.93
N PHE A 82 -0.06 -4.61 2.89
CA PHE A 82 0.04 -5.19 1.55
C PHE A 82 1.49 -5.25 1.07
N THR A 83 2.23 -4.15 1.22
CA THR A 83 3.62 -4.04 0.76
C THR A 83 4.54 -4.99 1.51
N VAL A 84 4.44 -5.04 2.84
CA VAL A 84 5.23 -5.95 3.67
C VAL A 84 4.89 -7.40 3.34
N GLY A 85 3.59 -7.74 3.20
CA GLY A 85 3.15 -9.09 2.83
C GLY A 85 3.66 -9.53 1.46
N ALA A 86 3.54 -8.67 0.45
CA ALA A 86 4.05 -8.95 -0.89
C ALA A 86 5.57 -9.22 -0.88
N VAL A 87 6.34 -8.41 -0.16
CA VAL A 87 7.79 -8.59 -0.05
C VAL A 87 8.16 -9.82 0.77
N LEU A 88 7.39 -10.18 1.81
CA LEU A 88 7.60 -11.42 2.57
C LEU A 88 7.47 -12.66 1.66
N GLU A 89 6.43 -12.72 0.84
CA GLU A 89 6.22 -13.84 -0.10
C GLU A 89 7.33 -13.89 -1.16
N GLU A 90 7.71 -12.74 -1.72
CA GLU A 90 8.80 -12.63 -2.70
C GLU A 90 10.16 -13.07 -2.11
N GLN A 91 10.46 -12.66 -0.88
CA GLN A 91 11.69 -13.04 -0.18
C GLN A 91 11.68 -14.50 0.31
N ALA A 92 10.50 -15.11 0.50
CA ALA A 92 10.38 -16.52 0.88
C ALA A 92 10.72 -17.48 -0.27
N GLY A 93 10.64 -17.03 -1.54
CA GLY A 93 11.05 -17.80 -2.71
C GLY A 93 10.23 -19.08 -2.92
N GLY A 94 8.91 -18.98 -2.72
CA GLY A 94 7.99 -20.12 -2.62
C GLY A 94 8.23 -21.26 -3.62
N THR A 95 8.28 -22.49 -3.12
CA THR A 95 8.27 -23.70 -3.96
C THR A 95 6.83 -24.16 -4.13
N VAL A 96 6.28 -24.07 -5.34
CA VAL A 96 4.97 -24.63 -5.65
C VAL A 96 5.04 -26.15 -5.44
N GLU A 97 4.31 -26.65 -4.44
CA GLU A 97 4.19 -28.08 -4.18
C GLU A 97 3.58 -28.76 -5.42
N GLN A 98 4.20 -29.84 -5.89
CA GLN A 98 3.84 -30.54 -7.14
C GLN A 98 2.56 -31.38 -7.01
N ALA A 99 1.47 -30.77 -6.54
CA ALA A 99 0.16 -31.37 -6.57
C ALA A 99 -0.39 -31.39 -8.01
N PRO A 100 -1.20 -32.40 -8.40
CA PRO A 100 -1.86 -32.39 -9.69
C PRO A 100 -2.88 -31.25 -9.77
N LEU A 101 -2.57 -30.24 -10.59
CA LEU A 101 -3.43 -29.08 -10.86
C LEU A 101 -4.40 -29.35 -12.02
N SER A 102 -5.62 -28.81 -11.91
CA SER A 102 -6.55 -28.75 -13.05
C SER A 102 -5.99 -27.86 -14.18
N PRO A 103 -6.44 -28.02 -15.44
CA PRO A 103 -5.93 -27.21 -16.55
C PRO A 103 -6.12 -25.71 -16.34
N LEU A 104 -7.26 -25.29 -15.77
CA LEU A 104 -7.52 -23.88 -15.47
C LEU A 104 -6.56 -23.33 -14.41
N LEU A 105 -6.36 -24.08 -13.31
CA LEU A 105 -5.49 -23.64 -12.22
C LEU A 105 -4.03 -23.55 -12.69
N ARG A 106 -3.58 -24.50 -13.52
CA ARG A 106 -2.24 -24.47 -14.11
C ARG A 106 -2.03 -23.24 -14.98
N ALA A 107 -2.95 -22.98 -15.92
CA ALA A 107 -2.85 -21.80 -16.79
C ALA A 107 -2.85 -20.48 -16.00
N ALA A 108 -3.61 -20.40 -14.90
CA ALA A 108 -3.62 -19.22 -14.04
C ALA A 108 -2.31 -19.02 -13.27
N ILE A 109 -1.71 -20.10 -12.74
CA ILE A 109 -0.40 -20.03 -12.07
C ILE A 109 0.69 -19.67 -13.08
N ASP A 110 0.72 -20.33 -14.23
CA ASP A 110 1.72 -20.06 -15.29
C ASP A 110 1.65 -18.58 -15.73
N ALA A 111 0.45 -18.03 -15.93
CA ALA A 111 0.27 -16.62 -16.29
C ALA A 111 0.67 -15.66 -15.17
N PHE A 112 0.43 -16.01 -13.91
CA PHE A 112 0.84 -15.20 -12.75
C PHE A 112 2.36 -15.21 -12.58
N ASP A 113 2.99 -16.38 -12.69
CA ASP A 113 4.43 -16.57 -12.60
C ASP A 113 5.16 -15.86 -13.75
N GLU A 114 4.62 -15.94 -14.98
CA GLU A 114 5.15 -15.24 -16.15
C GLU A 114 5.10 -13.70 -15.98
N ALA A 115 4.04 -13.17 -15.40
CA ALA A 115 3.92 -11.73 -15.12
C ALA A 115 4.92 -11.26 -14.04
N GLY A 116 5.21 -12.11 -13.06
CA GLY A 116 6.21 -11.89 -12.03
C GLY A 116 5.75 -10.96 -10.88
N PRO A 117 6.60 -10.82 -9.84
CA PRO A 117 6.24 -10.16 -8.59
C PRO A 117 5.98 -8.65 -8.75
N ASP A 118 6.68 -7.98 -9.67
CA ASP A 118 6.47 -6.55 -9.94
C ASP A 118 5.07 -6.28 -10.48
N ALA A 119 4.62 -7.05 -11.49
CA ALA A 119 3.29 -6.90 -12.06
C ALA A 119 2.20 -7.23 -11.04
N ALA A 120 2.38 -8.30 -10.25
CA ALA A 120 1.46 -8.68 -9.19
C ALA A 120 1.33 -7.58 -8.11
N PHE A 121 2.45 -6.99 -7.70
CA PHE A 121 2.47 -5.88 -6.73
C PHE A 121 1.72 -4.65 -7.26
N GLU A 122 2.02 -4.23 -8.50
CA GLU A 122 1.37 -3.07 -9.12
C GLU A 122 -0.14 -3.28 -9.29
N GLN A 123 -0.57 -4.49 -9.68
CA GLN A 123 -1.98 -4.82 -9.82
C GLN A 123 -2.71 -4.77 -8.47
N GLY A 124 -2.13 -5.35 -7.41
CA GLY A 124 -2.71 -5.29 -6.06
C GLY A 124 -2.78 -3.87 -5.52
N LEU A 125 -1.74 -3.07 -5.73
CA LEU A 125 -1.69 -1.67 -5.32
C LEU A 125 -2.76 -0.84 -6.03
N ALA A 126 -2.94 -1.03 -7.34
CA ALA A 126 -3.97 -0.36 -8.12
C ALA A 126 -5.38 -0.69 -7.59
N VAL A 127 -5.65 -1.97 -7.30
CA VAL A 127 -6.94 -2.41 -6.71
C VAL A 127 -7.21 -1.70 -5.38
N ILE A 128 -6.20 -1.58 -4.51
CA ILE A 128 -6.34 -0.88 -3.22
C ILE A 128 -6.65 0.60 -3.45
N VAL A 129 -5.86 1.30 -4.28
CA VAL A 129 -6.01 2.74 -4.53
C VAL A 129 -7.36 3.06 -5.18
N ASP A 130 -7.83 2.24 -6.13
CA ASP A 130 -9.15 2.39 -6.74
C ASP A 130 -10.28 2.12 -5.74
N GLY A 131 -10.09 1.18 -4.82
CA GLY A 131 -11.01 0.93 -3.71
C GLY A 131 -11.13 2.14 -2.77
N LEU A 132 -10.00 2.76 -2.42
CA LEU A 132 -9.95 3.98 -1.60
C LEU A 132 -10.66 5.15 -2.30
N ALA A 133 -10.47 5.31 -3.62
CA ALA A 133 -11.15 6.33 -4.40
C ALA A 133 -12.67 6.22 -4.30
N LYS A 134 -13.21 5.00 -4.40
CA LYS A 134 -14.65 4.76 -4.29
C LYS A 134 -15.17 5.06 -2.88
N ARG A 135 -14.45 4.65 -1.83
CA ARG A 135 -14.83 4.93 -0.43
C ARG A 135 -14.81 6.42 -0.10
N ARG A 136 -13.85 7.18 -0.63
CA ARG A 136 -13.79 8.66 -0.50
C ARG A 136 -15.02 9.36 -1.07
N LEU A 137 -15.62 8.84 -2.15
CA LEU A 137 -16.84 9.39 -2.74
C LEU A 137 -18.08 9.11 -1.89
N VAL A 138 -18.12 7.97 -1.18
CA VAL A 138 -19.25 7.60 -0.32
C VAL A 138 -19.33 8.52 0.90
N VAL A 139 -18.20 8.84 1.56
CA VAL A 139 -18.19 9.72 2.73
C VAL A 139 -18.65 11.14 2.38
N ARG A 140 -18.28 11.66 1.20
CA ARG A 140 -18.79 12.96 0.71
C ARG A 140 -20.30 12.98 0.46
N ASN A 141 -20.91 11.83 0.17
CA ASN A 141 -22.33 11.72 -0.14
C ASN A 141 -23.22 11.50 1.09
N VAL A 142 -22.64 11.32 2.30
CA VAL A 142 -23.40 11.09 3.54
C VAL A 142 -23.71 12.41 4.30
N GLU A 143 -23.29 13.57 3.80
CA GLU A 143 -23.74 14.86 4.33
C GLU A 143 -25.05 15.34 3.65
N GLY A 144 -26.19 14.95 4.23
CA GLY A 144 -27.51 15.58 4.04
C GLY A 144 -28.71 14.63 4.27
N PRO A 145 -29.69 14.98 5.15
CA PRO A 145 -30.53 16.14 4.89
C PRO A 145 -30.63 17.21 6.01
N ARG A 146 -30.69 18.45 5.48
CA ARG A 146 -31.33 19.72 5.88
C ARG A 146 -31.51 20.08 7.37
N LYS A 147 -30.85 21.18 7.73
CA LYS A 147 -31.36 22.17 8.66
C LYS A 147 -32.68 22.74 8.13
N GLY A 148 -33.75 22.61 8.91
CA GLY A 148 -35.06 23.22 8.68
C GLY A 148 -36.19 22.22 8.81
N ASP A 149 -36.82 22.15 9.98
CA ASP A 149 -38.17 22.67 10.18
C ASP A 149 -38.44 22.87 11.68
N ASP A 150 -38.97 24.05 11.98
CA ASP A 150 -39.49 24.66 13.23
C ASP A 150 -38.53 25.03 14.39
#